data_AF-A0A8I2FZK2-F1
#
_entry.id   AF-A0A8I2FZK2-F1
#
_cell.length_a   1.000
_cell.length_b   1.000
_cell.length_c   1.000
_cell.angle_alpha   90.00
_cell.angle_beta   90.00
_cell.angle_gamma   90.00
#
_symmetry.space_group_name_H-M   'P 1'
#
loop_
_entity.id
_entity.type
_entity.pdbx_description
1 polymer ?
#
loop_
_entity_poly.entity_id
_entity_poly.type
_entity_poly.pdbx_seq_one_letter_code
_entity_poly.pdbx_strand_id
1 'polypeptide(L)'
;MKRYMFLVLAVLIMVFAAACSTKQQAKTEPLASESSSPTYKDSFFDTARLIMTKEEIDIYKHLPDQQAREEFIEEFWKKRDPDPETEENENKEEFEKRVAYATKWFREHSKGRGWDTERGRILIQLGFPEERRFGEAPVTRRGRLVTSKRIPMEVWTYYRYRLQLQFADTDDSGRLRLTRIPSNLLTVMDMVKFSLDLRDQSHLKRAFKFRIRFKDGNLNVSVPVKNVNFDEKGDEMSAEFGITVYVYRDNKKVDVVETQKSLV
;
A
#
# COMPACT_ATOMS: atom_id res chain seq x y z
N MET A 1 -69.04 46.31 37.60
CA MET A 1 -69.01 45.37 36.46
C MET A 1 -68.22 44.12 36.88
N LYS A 2 -68.91 43.15 37.50
CA LYS A 2 -69.07 41.73 37.07
C LYS A 2 -67.72 41.06 36.71
N ARG A 3 -67.01 40.49 37.69
CA ARG A 3 -67.12 39.15 38.31
C ARG A 3 -66.50 38.03 37.45
N TYR A 4 -65.32 37.58 37.89
CA TYR A 4 -64.73 36.28 37.60
C TYR A 4 -65.60 35.15 38.15
N MET A 5 -65.79 34.07 37.40
CA MET A 5 -66.32 32.81 37.94
C MET A 5 -65.91 31.63 37.05
N PHE A 6 -65.10 30.71 37.63
CA PHE A 6 -65.14 29.24 37.54
C PHE A 6 -65.25 28.53 36.15
N LEU A 7 -64.88 27.28 35.92
CA LEU A 7 -64.07 26.21 36.52
C LEU A 7 -64.30 25.01 35.57
N VAL A 8 -63.22 24.42 35.02
CA VAL A 8 -63.00 22.97 34.81
C VAL A 8 -63.95 22.12 33.91
N LEU A 9 -63.28 21.28 33.10
CA LEU A 9 -63.60 19.95 32.53
C LEU A 9 -64.45 19.80 31.25
N ALA A 10 -63.69 19.46 30.19
CA ALA A 10 -63.86 18.41 29.19
C ALA A 10 -65.22 17.71 29.00
N VAL A 11 -65.66 17.59 27.73
CA VAL A 11 -65.97 16.31 27.03
C VAL A 11 -65.92 16.52 25.51
N LEU A 12 -65.04 15.74 24.86
CA LEU A 12 -65.19 14.95 23.62
C LEU A 12 -66.12 15.45 22.48
N ILE A 13 -65.53 15.75 21.31
CA ILE A 13 -66.19 15.61 20.00
C ILE A 13 -65.25 14.90 19.01
N MET A 14 -65.82 13.89 18.36
CA MET A 14 -65.25 12.99 17.36
C MET A 14 -64.79 13.68 16.07
N VAL A 15 -63.63 13.22 15.59
CA VAL A 15 -63.29 12.77 14.23
C VAL A 15 -64.05 13.42 13.05
N PHE A 16 -63.32 14.17 12.22
CA PHE A 16 -63.05 13.85 10.81
C PHE A 16 -62.16 14.95 10.20
N ALA A 17 -60.90 14.62 9.92
CA ALA A 17 -60.11 15.35 8.93
C ALA A 17 -59.18 14.36 8.25
N ALA A 18 -59.50 14.10 6.98
CA ALA A 18 -58.71 13.31 6.07
C ALA A 18 -57.34 13.98 5.87
N ALA A 19 -56.28 13.24 6.14
CA ALA A 19 -54.97 13.48 5.57
C ALA A 19 -54.48 12.16 5.00
N CYS A 20 -54.38 12.13 3.67
CA CYS A 20 -53.87 11.04 2.88
C CYS A 20 -52.43 10.75 3.33
N SER A 21 -52.21 9.66 4.06
CA SER A 21 -50.87 9.17 4.37
C SER A 21 -50.49 8.13 3.33
N THR A 22 -49.52 8.50 2.50
CA THR A 22 -48.91 7.66 1.48
C THR A 22 -48.25 6.46 2.18
N LYS A 23 -48.80 5.26 1.97
CA LYS A 23 -48.16 4.00 2.36
C LYS A 23 -46.82 3.88 1.64
N GLN A 24 -45.72 4.17 2.33
CA GLN A 24 -44.39 3.86 1.86
C GLN A 24 -44.18 2.34 2.01
N GLN A 25 -44.58 1.62 0.97
CA GLN A 25 -44.14 0.24 0.75
C GLN A 25 -42.62 0.30 0.51
N ALA A 26 -41.85 0.00 1.56
CA ALA A 26 -40.45 -0.33 1.43
C ALA A 26 -40.36 -1.59 0.56
N LYS A 27 -40.08 -1.38 -0.72
CA LYS A 27 -39.77 -2.41 -1.69
C LYS A 27 -38.48 -3.08 -1.22
N THR A 28 -38.61 -4.25 -0.62
CA THR A 28 -37.49 -5.13 -0.30
C THR A 28 -36.86 -5.52 -1.63
N GLU A 29 -35.77 -4.86 -2.00
CA GLU A 29 -34.93 -5.30 -3.10
C GLU A 29 -34.28 -6.63 -2.69
N PRO A 30 -34.33 -7.66 -3.54
CA PRO A 30 -33.69 -8.93 -3.24
C PRO A 30 -32.18 -8.69 -3.17
N LEU A 31 -31.61 -9.06 -2.01
CA LEU A 31 -30.19 -9.10 -1.73
C LEU A 31 -29.48 -9.74 -2.93
N ALA A 32 -28.75 -8.92 -3.68
CA ALA A 32 -27.97 -9.36 -4.82
C ALA A 32 -27.04 -10.48 -4.34
N SER A 33 -27.26 -11.64 -4.94
CA SER A 33 -26.51 -12.88 -4.78
C SER A 33 -25.02 -12.64 -4.56
N GLU A 34 -24.51 -13.23 -3.47
CA GLU A 34 -23.12 -13.65 -3.29
C GLU A 34 -22.59 -14.27 -4.57
N SER A 35 -21.95 -13.45 -5.41
CA SER A 35 -21.37 -13.86 -6.68
C SER A 35 -19.87 -13.72 -6.57
N SER A 36 -19.24 -14.84 -6.16
CA SER A 36 -17.84 -15.19 -6.47
C SER A 36 -16.79 -14.09 -6.29
N SER A 37 -16.86 -13.30 -5.21
CA SER A 37 -15.72 -12.48 -4.82
C SER A 37 -14.78 -13.37 -3.97
N PRO A 38 -13.47 -13.42 -4.27
CA PRO A 38 -12.52 -14.01 -3.33
C PRO A 38 -12.75 -13.34 -1.98
N THR A 39 -12.79 -14.12 -0.90
CA THR A 39 -12.77 -13.57 0.46
C THR A 39 -11.63 -12.55 0.54
N TYR A 40 -11.82 -11.47 1.30
CA TYR A 40 -10.80 -10.42 1.53
C TYR A 40 -9.41 -10.98 1.91
N LYS A 41 -9.36 -12.22 2.40
CA LYS A 41 -8.14 -12.95 2.82
C LYS A 41 -7.38 -13.61 1.67
N ASP A 42 -8.05 -14.13 0.63
CA ASP A 42 -7.39 -14.52 -0.64
C ASP A 42 -7.00 -13.27 -1.47
N SER A 43 -7.69 -12.14 -1.24
CA SER A 43 -7.34 -10.86 -1.88
C SER A 43 -6.15 -10.13 -1.23
N PHE A 44 -5.89 -10.35 0.07
CA PHE A 44 -4.73 -9.77 0.77
C PHE A 44 -3.43 -10.20 0.10
N PHE A 45 -3.16 -11.51 0.02
CA PHE A 45 -1.87 -11.99 -0.49
C PHE A 45 -1.63 -11.57 -1.94
N ASP A 46 -2.69 -11.59 -2.76
CA ASP A 46 -2.65 -11.18 -4.16
C ASP A 46 -2.06 -9.79 -4.38
N THR A 47 -2.39 -8.85 -3.49
CA THR A 47 -1.94 -7.45 -3.56
C THR A 47 -0.73 -7.20 -2.66
N ALA A 48 -0.74 -7.71 -1.42
CA ALA A 48 0.31 -7.49 -0.43
C ALA A 48 1.66 -8.13 -0.84
N ARG A 49 1.66 -9.19 -1.65
CA ARG A 49 2.90 -9.76 -2.21
C ARG A 49 3.76 -8.74 -2.98
N LEU A 50 3.17 -7.63 -3.45
CA LEU A 50 3.89 -6.56 -4.14
C LEU A 50 4.84 -5.80 -3.21
N ILE A 51 4.55 -5.79 -1.90
CA ILE A 51 5.31 -5.08 -0.87
C ILE A 51 5.97 -6.05 0.14
N MET A 52 5.78 -7.36 -0.06
CA MET A 52 6.47 -8.40 0.70
C MET A 52 7.92 -8.60 0.21
N THR A 53 8.76 -9.02 1.13
CA THR A 53 10.05 -9.64 0.85
C THR A 53 9.87 -11.04 0.26
N LYS A 54 10.95 -11.59 -0.28
CA LYS A 54 10.94 -12.97 -0.79
C LYS A 54 10.67 -13.95 0.35
N GLU A 55 11.30 -13.71 1.50
CA GLU A 55 11.18 -14.52 2.71
C GLU A 55 9.75 -14.49 3.27
N GLU A 56 9.11 -13.32 3.31
CA GLU A 56 7.70 -13.16 3.71
C GLU A 56 6.75 -13.92 2.76
N ILE A 57 6.99 -13.86 1.44
CA ILE A 57 6.22 -14.63 0.46
C ILE A 57 6.37 -16.14 0.71
N ASP A 58 7.61 -16.59 0.94
CA ASP A 58 7.90 -18.01 1.16
C ASP A 58 7.28 -18.48 2.48
N ILE A 59 7.37 -17.71 3.57
CA ILE A 59 6.70 -18.01 4.84
C ILE A 59 5.19 -18.11 4.64
N TYR A 60 4.55 -17.09 4.08
CA TYR A 60 3.09 -17.04 3.95
C TYR A 60 2.52 -18.24 3.17
N LYS A 61 3.22 -18.66 2.11
CA LYS A 61 2.84 -19.82 1.29
C LYS A 61 2.90 -21.16 2.04
N HIS A 62 3.74 -21.29 3.06
CA HIS A 62 3.93 -22.52 3.82
C HIS A 62 3.22 -22.52 5.18
N LEU A 63 2.40 -21.50 5.48
CA LEU A 63 1.60 -21.47 6.70
C LEU A 63 0.52 -22.56 6.67
N PRO A 64 0.39 -23.36 7.74
CA PRO A 64 -0.37 -24.60 7.74
C PRO A 64 -1.89 -24.39 7.73
N ASP A 65 -2.36 -23.31 8.33
CA ASP A 65 -3.77 -23.05 8.56
C ASP A 65 -4.10 -21.55 8.54
N GLN A 66 -5.40 -21.25 8.65
CA GLN A 66 -5.95 -19.91 8.58
C GLN A 66 -5.55 -19.04 9.77
N GLN A 67 -5.41 -19.62 10.97
CA GLN A 67 -5.01 -18.88 12.16
C GLN A 67 -3.58 -18.39 12.02
N ALA A 68 -2.65 -19.25 11.57
CA ALA A 68 -1.28 -18.88 11.32
C ALA A 68 -1.15 -17.75 10.26
N ARG A 69 -2.03 -17.75 9.25
CA ARG A 69 -2.09 -16.66 8.24
C ARG A 69 -2.57 -15.34 8.84
N GLU A 70 -3.51 -15.37 9.78
CA GLU A 70 -4.00 -14.17 10.47
C GLU A 70 -2.92 -13.57 11.37
N GLU A 71 -2.25 -14.41 12.17
CA GLU A 71 -1.10 -14.01 12.99
C GLU A 71 0.01 -13.39 12.11
N PHE A 72 0.28 -13.97 10.93
CA PHE A 72 1.24 -13.39 9.99
C PHE A 72 0.79 -12.03 9.47
N ILE A 73 -0.49 -11.85 9.10
CA ILE A 73 -1.00 -10.57 8.56
C ILE A 73 -0.92 -9.47 9.62
N GLU A 74 -1.24 -9.78 10.87
CA GLU A 74 -1.12 -8.86 11.99
C GLU A 74 0.34 -8.42 12.18
N GLU A 75 1.26 -9.37 12.27
CA GLU A 75 2.70 -9.08 12.40
C GLU A 75 3.27 -8.35 11.17
N PHE A 76 2.76 -8.67 9.97
CA PHE A 76 3.16 -8.03 8.72
C PHE A 76 2.88 -6.52 8.74
N TRP A 77 1.70 -6.13 9.22
CA TRP A 77 1.31 -4.72 9.35
C TRP A 77 1.97 -4.05 10.54
N LYS A 78 2.03 -4.73 11.70
CA LYS A 78 2.70 -4.22 12.89
C LYS A 78 4.16 -3.81 12.63
N LYS A 79 4.90 -4.59 11.84
CA LYS A 79 6.30 -4.25 11.44
C LYS A 79 6.39 -3.04 10.52
N ARG A 80 5.30 -2.70 9.85
CA ARG A 80 5.19 -1.59 8.90
C ARG A 80 4.38 -0.45 9.50
N ASP A 81 4.11 -0.46 10.81
CA ASP A 81 3.42 0.63 11.48
C ASP A 81 4.38 1.80 11.72
N PRO A 82 4.15 2.98 11.11
CA PRO A 82 5.02 4.12 11.34
C PRO A 82 4.79 4.76 12.72
N ASP A 83 3.57 4.63 13.28
CA ASP A 83 3.21 5.21 14.57
C ASP A 83 2.42 4.19 15.42
N PRO A 84 3.11 3.33 16.19
CA PRO A 84 2.43 2.33 17.02
C PRO A 84 1.69 2.94 18.22
N GLU A 85 1.75 4.26 18.44
CA GLU A 85 0.97 4.94 19.47
C GLU A 85 -0.49 5.19 19.02
N THR A 86 -0.77 5.12 17.72
CA THR A 86 -2.13 5.22 17.17
C THR A 86 -2.81 3.84 17.15
N GLU A 87 -4.14 3.85 17.16
CA GLU A 87 -4.93 2.60 17.04
C GLU A 87 -4.94 2.08 15.59
N GLU A 88 -4.76 2.97 14.61
CA GLU A 88 -4.86 2.69 13.19
C GLU A 88 -3.48 2.71 12.52
N ASN A 89 -3.14 1.64 11.81
CA ASN A 89 -1.87 1.57 11.07
C ASN A 89 -1.96 2.37 9.76
N GLU A 90 -1.31 3.54 9.71
CA GLU A 90 -1.44 4.48 8.58
C GLU A 90 -0.90 3.89 7.26
N ASN A 91 0.11 3.02 7.36
CA ASN A 91 0.68 2.34 6.20
C ASN A 91 -0.27 1.30 5.60
N LYS A 92 -1.03 0.61 6.45
CA LYS A 92 -2.09 -0.31 6.01
C LYS A 92 -3.20 0.46 5.29
N GLU A 93 -3.67 1.56 5.87
CA GLU A 93 -4.73 2.38 5.26
C GLU A 93 -4.31 2.94 3.90
N GLU A 94 -3.10 3.50 3.83
CA GLU A 94 -2.58 4.06 2.58
C GLU A 94 -2.35 2.95 1.54
N PHE A 95 -1.93 1.75 1.93
CA PHE A 95 -1.87 0.60 1.04
C PHE A 95 -3.25 0.23 0.49
N GLU A 96 -4.27 0.09 1.35
CA GLU A 96 -5.63 -0.25 0.95
C GLU A 96 -6.21 0.81 0.00
N LYS A 97 -5.96 2.09 0.28
CA LYS A 97 -6.31 3.21 -0.59
C LYS A 97 -5.64 3.14 -1.95
N ARG A 98 -4.35 2.79 -2.04
CA ARG A 98 -3.64 2.59 -3.32
C ARG A 98 -4.22 1.43 -4.10
N VAL A 99 -4.52 0.30 -3.46
CA VAL A 99 -5.17 -0.86 -4.09
C VAL A 99 -6.54 -0.48 -4.64
N ALA A 100 -7.36 0.22 -3.85
CA ALA A 100 -8.69 0.67 -4.27
C ALA A 100 -8.61 1.64 -5.46
N TYR A 101 -7.69 2.60 -5.41
CA TYR A 101 -7.44 3.53 -6.52
C TYR A 101 -7.03 2.78 -7.79
N ALA A 102 -6.03 1.90 -7.71
CA ALA A 102 -5.53 1.16 -8.86
C ALA A 102 -6.62 0.26 -9.47
N THR A 103 -7.40 -0.42 -8.62
CA THR A 103 -8.52 -1.26 -9.05
C THR A 103 -9.58 -0.47 -9.80
N LYS A 104 -9.88 0.75 -9.35
CA LYS A 104 -10.88 1.62 -9.97
C LYS A 104 -10.40 2.25 -11.28
N TRP A 105 -9.18 2.80 -11.30
CA TRP A 105 -8.73 3.70 -12.35
C TRP A 105 -7.83 3.07 -13.41
N PHE A 106 -7.19 1.93 -13.13
CA PHE A 106 -6.28 1.27 -14.08
C PHE A 106 -6.88 0.01 -14.68
N ARG A 107 -8.20 0.00 -14.94
CA ARG A 107 -8.87 -1.10 -15.63
C ARG A 107 -8.52 -1.06 -17.12
N GLU A 108 -7.36 -1.61 -17.45
CA GLU A 108 -6.88 -1.78 -18.81
C GLU A 108 -7.55 -3.02 -19.41
N HIS A 109 -8.36 -2.83 -20.46
CA HIS A 109 -9.21 -3.85 -21.09
C HIS A 109 -10.34 -4.41 -20.17
N SER A 110 -11.38 -4.98 -20.79
CA SER A 110 -12.63 -5.41 -20.14
C SER A 110 -12.51 -6.54 -19.08
N LYS A 111 -11.32 -7.15 -18.91
CA LYS A 111 -11.10 -8.31 -18.03
C LYS A 111 -9.94 -8.16 -17.03
N GLY A 112 -9.20 -7.05 -17.06
CA GLY A 112 -8.03 -6.84 -16.18
C GLY A 112 -8.43 -6.39 -14.77
N ARG A 113 -7.80 -6.97 -13.73
CA ARG A 113 -7.82 -6.40 -12.38
C ARG A 113 -6.95 -5.15 -12.38
N GLY A 114 -7.52 -3.97 -12.11
CA GLY A 114 -6.78 -2.71 -12.28
C GLY A 114 -5.50 -2.61 -11.44
N TRP A 115 -5.51 -3.17 -10.23
CA TRP A 115 -4.33 -3.30 -9.38
C TRP A 115 -3.22 -4.18 -9.98
N ASP A 116 -3.56 -5.12 -10.86
CA ASP A 116 -2.64 -6.11 -11.43
C ASP A 116 -2.01 -5.64 -12.77
N THR A 117 -2.35 -4.41 -13.20
CA THR A 117 -1.66 -3.74 -14.31
C THR A 117 -0.27 -3.25 -13.91
N GLU A 118 0.58 -2.94 -14.88
CA GLU A 118 1.93 -2.44 -14.58
C GLU A 118 1.88 -1.11 -13.80
N ARG A 119 0.98 -0.19 -14.20
CA ARG A 119 0.68 1.04 -13.45
C ARG A 119 0.13 0.75 -12.06
N GLY A 120 -0.81 -0.19 -11.94
CA GLY A 120 -1.41 -0.56 -10.66
C GLY A 120 -0.40 -1.12 -9.67
N ARG A 121 0.44 -2.05 -10.10
CA ARG A 121 1.50 -2.63 -9.27
C ARG A 121 2.50 -1.58 -8.82
N ILE A 122 2.93 -0.71 -9.74
CA ILE A 122 3.85 0.39 -9.42
C ILE A 122 3.22 1.40 -8.45
N LEU A 123 1.94 1.77 -8.62
CA LEU A 123 1.26 2.68 -7.70
C LEU A 123 1.15 2.09 -6.29
N ILE A 124 0.84 0.80 -6.18
CA ILE A 124 0.75 0.13 -4.88
C ILE A 124 2.10 0.15 -4.16
N GLN A 125 3.17 -0.18 -4.88
CA GLN A 125 4.52 -0.24 -4.33
C GLN A 125 5.11 1.12 -4.01
N LEU A 126 5.08 2.05 -4.97
CA LEU A 126 5.75 3.35 -4.86
C LEU A 126 4.84 4.43 -4.27
N GLY A 127 3.53 4.22 -4.22
CA GLY A 127 2.54 5.24 -3.89
C GLY A 127 2.26 6.19 -5.05
N PHE A 128 1.49 7.24 -4.76
CA PHE A 128 1.15 8.27 -5.74
C PHE A 128 2.40 9.05 -6.18
N PRO A 129 2.59 9.29 -7.49
CA PRO A 129 3.61 10.22 -7.94
C PRO A 129 3.23 11.66 -7.59
N GLU A 130 4.23 12.49 -7.31
CA GLU A 130 4.05 13.93 -7.08
C GLU A 130 3.53 14.63 -8.35
N GLU A 131 3.84 14.09 -9.52
CA GLU A 131 3.36 14.64 -10.79
C GLU A 131 2.99 13.55 -11.79
N ARG A 132 1.84 13.75 -12.45
CA ARG A 132 1.36 12.94 -13.59
C ARG A 132 1.18 13.85 -14.80
N ARG A 133 1.86 13.54 -15.90
CA ARG A 133 1.66 14.22 -17.18
C ARG A 133 1.12 13.26 -18.22
N PHE A 134 0.13 13.71 -18.97
CA PHE A 134 -0.36 13.01 -20.14
C PHE A 134 0.22 13.67 -21.39
N GLY A 135 0.55 12.87 -22.39
CA GLY A 135 1.09 13.37 -23.64
C GLY A 135 1.09 12.30 -24.72
N GLU A 136 1.96 12.48 -25.70
CA GLU A 136 2.12 11.51 -26.78
C GLU A 136 3.59 11.27 -27.15
N ALA A 137 3.97 10.00 -27.28
CA ALA A 137 5.30 9.57 -27.71
C ALA A 137 5.22 8.79 -29.03
N PRO A 138 6.28 8.85 -29.88
CA PRO A 138 6.39 7.92 -31.00
C PRO A 138 6.65 6.49 -30.49
N VAL A 139 6.24 5.50 -31.26
CA VAL A 139 6.49 4.09 -30.89
C VAL A 139 7.98 3.77 -31.02
N THR A 140 8.60 3.36 -29.92
CA THR A 140 10.00 2.89 -29.92
C THR A 140 10.08 1.45 -29.42
N ARG A 141 11.05 0.69 -29.95
CA ARG A 141 11.37 -0.67 -29.51
C ARG A 141 12.87 -0.76 -29.26
N ARG A 142 13.26 -1.07 -28.02
CA ARG A 142 14.68 -1.07 -27.58
C ARG A 142 15.41 0.24 -27.92
N GLY A 143 14.72 1.37 -27.74
CA GLY A 143 15.27 2.71 -28.01
C GLY A 143 15.35 3.11 -29.48
N ARG A 144 14.86 2.29 -30.42
CA ARG A 144 14.80 2.65 -31.85
C ARG A 144 13.38 3.03 -32.25
N LEU A 145 13.25 4.10 -33.04
CA LEU A 145 11.98 4.52 -33.63
C LEU A 145 11.46 3.41 -34.54
N VAL A 146 10.24 2.94 -34.29
CA VAL A 146 9.55 1.93 -35.11
C VAL A 146 8.56 2.60 -36.07
N THR A 147 7.84 3.60 -35.58
CA THR A 147 6.88 4.39 -36.38
C THR A 147 6.73 5.79 -35.81
N SER A 148 6.37 6.75 -36.68
CA SER A 148 5.99 8.11 -36.30
C SER A 148 4.58 8.21 -35.71
N LYS A 149 3.79 7.10 -35.71
CA LYS A 149 2.49 7.04 -35.01
C LYS A 149 2.71 7.48 -33.56
N ARG A 150 2.00 8.51 -33.14
CA ARG A 150 1.99 9.00 -31.77
C ARG A 150 0.96 8.21 -30.98
N ILE A 151 1.39 7.66 -29.85
CA ILE A 151 0.52 6.90 -28.94
C ILE A 151 0.37 7.67 -27.62
N PRO A 152 -0.81 7.60 -26.97
CA PRO A 152 -0.99 8.18 -25.65
C PRO A 152 0.06 7.65 -24.68
N MET A 153 0.68 8.57 -23.96
CA MET A 153 1.63 8.26 -22.91
C MET A 153 1.24 8.94 -21.60
N GLU A 154 1.64 8.32 -20.51
CA GLU A 154 1.51 8.84 -19.16
C GLU A 154 2.88 8.83 -18.50
N VAL A 155 3.30 9.97 -17.95
CA VAL A 155 4.58 10.14 -17.28
C VAL A 155 4.33 10.38 -15.80
N TRP A 156 4.90 9.52 -14.95
CA TRP A 156 4.87 9.66 -13.50
C TRP A 156 6.24 10.12 -13.02
N THR A 157 6.29 11.27 -12.34
CA THR A 157 7.51 11.78 -11.73
C THR A 157 7.43 11.62 -10.23
N TYR A 158 8.42 10.90 -9.70
CA TYR A 158 8.65 10.68 -8.29
C TYR A 158 9.85 11.51 -7.82
N TYR A 159 9.63 12.76 -7.41
CA TYR A 159 10.72 13.65 -7.00
C TYR A 159 11.49 13.08 -5.81
N ARG A 160 10.78 12.48 -4.84
CA ARG A 160 11.37 11.79 -3.68
C ARG A 160 12.34 10.66 -4.01
N TYR A 161 12.18 10.03 -5.17
CA TYR A 161 13.01 8.92 -5.62
C TYR A 161 13.98 9.30 -6.74
N ARG A 162 13.96 10.57 -7.19
CA ARG A 162 14.62 11.00 -8.44
C ARG A 162 14.33 10.04 -9.58
N LEU A 163 13.06 9.67 -9.72
CA LEU A 163 12.60 8.61 -10.61
C LEU A 163 11.51 9.16 -11.52
N GLN A 164 11.58 8.82 -12.80
CA GLN A 164 10.52 9.11 -13.77
C GLN A 164 10.18 7.83 -14.52
N LEU A 165 8.88 7.53 -14.60
CA LEU A 165 8.33 6.36 -15.27
C LEU A 165 7.44 6.81 -16.42
N GLN A 166 7.56 6.13 -17.56
CA GLN A 166 6.81 6.47 -18.78
C GLN A 166 6.03 5.25 -19.23
N PHE A 167 4.70 5.38 -19.23
CA PHE A 167 3.77 4.33 -19.61
C PHE A 167 3.16 4.65 -20.97
N ALA A 168 3.12 3.68 -21.88
CA ALA A 168 2.44 3.83 -23.16
C ALA A 168 1.97 2.47 -23.68
N ASP A 169 0.96 2.48 -24.55
CA ASP A 169 0.48 1.30 -25.25
C ASP A 169 1.26 1.09 -26.56
N THR A 170 2.47 0.54 -26.43
CA THR A 170 3.39 0.37 -27.57
C THR A 170 3.02 -0.76 -28.51
N ASP A 171 2.16 -1.69 -28.07
CA ASP A 171 1.73 -2.88 -28.81
C ASP A 171 0.26 -2.81 -29.26
N ASP A 172 -0.41 -1.66 -29.09
CA ASP A 172 -1.83 -1.43 -29.45
C ASP A 172 -2.77 -2.41 -28.73
N SER A 173 -2.36 -2.92 -27.56
CA SER A 173 -3.08 -3.93 -26.78
C SER A 173 -4.13 -3.32 -25.84
N GLY A 174 -4.21 -1.99 -25.77
CA GLY A 174 -4.97 -1.25 -24.78
C GLY A 174 -4.33 -1.28 -23.39
N ARG A 175 -3.09 -1.76 -23.25
CA ARG A 175 -2.38 -1.86 -21.97
C ARG A 175 -1.22 -0.87 -21.93
N LEU A 176 -1.20 -0.02 -20.91
CA LEU A 176 -0.13 0.95 -20.74
C LEU A 176 1.03 0.28 -20.00
N ARG A 177 2.13 0.09 -20.73
CA ARG A 177 3.32 -0.57 -20.21
C ARG A 177 4.48 0.39 -20.04
N LEU A 178 5.38 0.06 -19.12
CA LEU A 178 6.59 0.82 -18.91
C LEU A 178 7.48 0.73 -20.17
N THR A 179 7.67 1.88 -20.82
CA THR A 179 8.42 1.97 -22.09
C THR A 179 9.93 1.86 -21.88
N ARG A 180 10.41 2.25 -20.69
CA ARG A 180 11.82 2.18 -20.29
C ARG A 180 11.89 1.92 -18.79
N ILE A 181 12.74 0.98 -18.39
CA ILE A 181 13.06 0.69 -16.99
C ILE A 181 14.23 1.60 -16.55
N PRO A 182 14.04 2.57 -15.65
CA PRO A 182 15.15 3.33 -15.07
C PRO A 182 16.06 2.43 -14.25
N SER A 183 17.37 2.69 -14.27
CA SER A 183 18.35 1.84 -13.57
C SER A 183 18.19 1.83 -12.06
N ASN A 184 17.61 2.88 -11.46
CA ASN A 184 17.32 2.97 -10.03
C ASN A 184 15.95 2.42 -9.62
N LEU A 185 15.09 2.01 -10.55
CA LEU A 185 13.72 1.55 -10.23
C LEU A 185 13.72 0.36 -9.27
N LEU A 186 14.51 -0.68 -9.55
CA LEU A 186 14.55 -1.88 -8.70
C LEU A 186 15.05 -1.55 -7.28
N THR A 187 16.08 -0.70 -7.18
CA THR A 187 16.58 -0.23 -5.88
C THR A 187 15.49 0.47 -5.09
N VAL A 188 14.75 1.40 -5.73
CA VAL A 188 13.64 2.10 -5.08
C VAL A 188 12.54 1.13 -4.67
N MET A 189 12.15 0.19 -5.54
CA MET A 189 11.12 -0.82 -5.25
C MET A 189 11.50 -1.72 -4.08
N ASP A 190 12.78 -2.09 -3.95
CA ASP A 190 13.25 -2.88 -2.81
C ASP A 190 13.29 -2.07 -1.51
N MET A 191 13.65 -0.79 -1.58
CA MET A 191 13.67 0.11 -0.42
C MET A 191 12.26 0.32 0.17
N VAL A 192 11.25 0.54 -0.67
CA VAL A 192 9.89 0.87 -0.20
C VAL A 192 9.09 -0.32 0.33
N LYS A 193 9.57 -1.56 0.17
CA LYS A 193 8.91 -2.76 0.73
C LYS A 193 8.79 -2.73 2.25
N PHE A 194 9.70 -2.01 2.91
CA PHE A 194 9.76 -1.90 4.38
C PHE A 194 9.26 -0.55 4.92
N SER A 195 9.04 0.44 4.05
CA SER A 195 8.60 1.78 4.43
C SER A 195 7.66 2.28 3.34
N LEU A 196 6.36 2.06 3.55
CA LEU A 196 5.30 2.49 2.63
C LEU A 196 5.03 3.99 2.71
N ASP A 197 5.38 4.60 3.85
CA ASP A 197 5.38 6.04 4.08
C ASP A 197 6.81 6.56 4.21
N LEU A 198 7.17 7.46 3.29
CA LEU A 198 8.45 8.17 3.24
C LEU A 198 8.23 9.69 3.24
N ARG A 199 7.20 10.16 3.98
CA ARG A 199 7.11 11.56 4.41
C ARG A 199 8.43 12.04 5.01
N ASP A 200 9.19 11.14 5.66
CA ASP A 200 10.60 11.33 5.98
C ASP A 200 11.54 10.59 4.99
N GLN A 201 12.30 11.36 4.22
CA GLN A 201 13.33 10.84 3.32
C GLN A 201 14.67 10.55 3.99
N SER A 202 14.81 10.78 5.30
CA SER A 202 16.04 10.48 6.05
C SER A 202 16.46 9.02 5.91
N HIS A 203 15.48 8.11 5.92
CA HIS A 203 15.68 6.67 5.75
C HIS A 203 16.19 6.30 4.33
N LEU A 204 15.76 7.03 3.29
CA LEU A 204 16.23 6.83 1.91
C LEU A 204 17.71 7.14 1.76
N LYS A 205 18.22 8.12 2.51
CA LYS A 205 19.65 8.47 2.48
C LYS A 205 20.51 7.39 3.13
N ARG A 206 19.96 6.65 4.10
CA ARG A 206 20.71 5.77 5.01
C ARG A 206 20.65 4.28 4.65
N ALA A 207 19.84 3.88 3.66
CA ALA A 207 19.77 2.48 3.24
C ALA A 207 21.01 2.05 2.44
N PHE A 208 21.59 0.90 2.78
CA PHE A 208 22.77 0.36 2.11
C PHE A 208 22.75 -1.16 1.98
N LYS A 209 23.51 -1.68 1.02
CA LYS A 209 23.70 -3.14 0.86
C LYS A 209 24.61 -3.68 1.97
N PHE A 210 24.16 -4.74 2.64
CA PHE A 210 24.93 -5.52 3.62
C PHE A 210 24.88 -7.01 3.30
N ARG A 211 25.73 -7.80 3.96
CA ARG A 211 25.77 -9.27 3.83
C ARG A 211 25.40 -9.91 5.16
N ILE A 212 24.57 -10.95 5.12
CA ILE A 212 24.24 -11.78 6.28
C ILE A 212 24.83 -13.17 6.08
N ARG A 213 25.50 -13.71 7.10
CA ARG A 213 25.97 -15.11 7.13
C ARG A 213 25.64 -15.74 8.47
N PHE A 214 24.95 -16.87 8.45
CA PHE A 214 24.79 -17.71 9.63
C PHE A 214 25.88 -18.78 9.65
N LYS A 215 26.71 -18.80 10.69
CA LYS A 215 27.79 -19.80 10.85
C LYS A 215 28.06 -20.05 12.32
N ASP A 216 28.18 -21.32 12.70
CA ASP A 216 28.54 -21.77 14.06
C ASP A 216 27.63 -21.16 15.16
N GLY A 217 26.33 -21.10 14.89
CA GLY A 217 25.34 -20.50 15.80
C GLY A 217 25.32 -18.97 15.83
N ASN A 218 26.17 -18.31 15.05
CA ASN A 218 26.30 -16.86 15.04
C ASN A 218 25.74 -16.24 13.75
N LEU A 219 24.91 -15.19 13.90
CA LEU A 219 24.47 -14.34 12.82
C LEU A 219 25.47 -13.21 12.59
N ASN A 220 26.22 -13.29 11.49
CA ASN A 220 27.22 -12.29 11.12
C ASN A 220 26.61 -11.32 10.10
N VAL A 221 26.33 -10.09 10.53
CA VAL A 221 25.94 -8.98 9.67
C VAL A 221 27.20 -8.19 9.30
N SER A 222 27.51 -8.12 8.00
CA SER A 222 28.68 -7.41 7.47
C SER A 222 28.25 -6.21 6.63
N VAL A 223 28.56 -5.02 7.12
CA VAL A 223 28.29 -3.74 6.47
C VAL A 223 29.57 -3.19 5.85
N PRO A 224 29.67 -3.04 4.51
CA PRO A 224 30.82 -2.40 3.89
C PRO A 224 30.87 -0.91 4.23
N VAL A 225 31.96 -0.43 4.83
CA VAL A 225 32.15 0.97 5.27
C VAL A 225 31.87 1.98 4.15
N LYS A 226 32.27 1.68 2.91
CA LYS A 226 32.02 2.53 1.73
C LYS A 226 30.53 2.79 1.42
N ASN A 227 29.62 2.03 2.03
CA ASN A 227 28.18 2.19 1.86
C ASN A 227 27.53 2.84 3.10
N VAL A 228 28.32 3.31 4.07
CA VAL A 228 27.83 3.92 5.31
C VAL A 228 27.94 5.42 5.18
N ASN A 229 26.89 6.14 5.58
CA ASN A 229 26.97 7.58 5.80
C ASN A 229 27.46 7.83 7.22
N PHE A 230 28.49 8.66 7.36
CA PHE A 230 29.03 9.10 8.64
C PHE A 230 28.56 10.51 8.95
N ASP A 231 28.22 10.76 10.21
CA ASP A 231 27.97 12.06 10.77
C ASP A 231 29.28 12.60 11.39
N GLU A 232 29.66 13.83 11.03
CA GLU A 232 30.87 14.49 11.52
C GLU A 232 30.56 15.24 12.82
N LYS A 233 31.29 14.92 13.90
CA LYS A 233 31.20 15.60 15.20
C LYS A 233 32.61 16.03 15.63
N GLY A 234 33.00 17.25 15.26
CA GLY A 234 34.36 17.74 15.50
C GLY A 234 35.35 17.05 14.54
N ASP A 235 36.41 16.46 15.08
CA ASP A 235 37.41 15.71 14.30
C ASP A 235 37.07 14.20 14.16
N GLU A 236 35.95 13.74 14.72
CA GLU A 236 35.52 12.34 14.67
C GLU A 236 34.35 12.13 13.69
N MET A 237 34.44 11.06 12.91
CA MET A 237 33.35 10.59 12.05
C MET A 237 32.65 9.42 12.74
N SER A 238 31.35 9.53 12.97
CA SER A 238 30.58 8.48 13.64
C SER A 238 29.41 8.00 12.80
N ALA A 239 29.07 6.71 12.89
CA ALA A 239 27.87 6.15 12.27
C ALA A 239 27.17 5.21 13.24
N GLU A 240 25.87 5.41 13.44
CA GLU A 240 25.04 4.56 14.29
C GLU A 240 24.15 3.63 13.47
N PHE A 241 24.07 2.38 13.90
CA PHE A 241 23.28 1.33 13.27
C PHE A 241 22.38 0.69 14.31
N GLY A 242 21.07 0.75 14.10
CA GLY A 242 20.11 -0.15 14.73
C GLY A 242 19.95 -1.40 13.88
N ILE A 243 20.01 -2.57 14.51
CA ILE A 243 19.74 -3.87 13.88
C ILE A 243 18.68 -4.58 14.73
N THR A 244 17.54 -4.88 14.12
CA THR A 244 16.48 -5.71 14.71
C THR A 244 16.38 -7.01 13.94
N VAL A 245 16.49 -8.14 14.65
CA VAL A 245 16.42 -9.49 14.10
C VAL A 245 15.22 -10.20 14.69
N TYR A 246 14.26 -10.59 13.83
CA TYR A 246 13.12 -11.40 14.22
C TYR A 246 13.43 -12.88 14.01
N VAL A 247 13.34 -13.70 15.06
CA VAL A 247 13.61 -15.14 14.99
C VAL A 247 12.31 -15.91 14.92
N TYR A 248 12.18 -16.77 13.92
CA TYR A 248 11.03 -17.64 13.70
C TYR A 248 11.44 -19.11 13.84
N ARG A 249 10.62 -19.89 14.55
CA ARG A 249 10.71 -21.35 14.63
C ARG A 249 9.32 -21.92 14.40
N ASP A 250 9.21 -22.92 13.54
CA ASP A 250 7.94 -23.57 13.19
C ASP A 250 6.86 -22.53 12.79
N ASN A 251 7.28 -21.54 11.99
CA ASN A 251 6.47 -20.41 11.53
C ASN A 251 5.91 -19.49 12.63
N LYS A 252 6.35 -19.63 13.87
CA LYS A 252 6.00 -18.72 14.98
C LYS A 252 7.20 -17.88 15.39
N LYS A 253 6.96 -16.60 15.68
CA LYS A 253 7.99 -15.72 16.25
C LYS A 253 8.33 -16.24 17.63
N VAL A 254 9.59 -16.59 17.84
CA VAL A 254 10.08 -17.10 19.12
C VAL A 254 10.99 -16.11 19.84
N ASP A 255 11.57 -15.15 19.11
CA ASP A 255 12.47 -14.15 19.70
C ASP A 255 12.58 -12.88 18.84
N VAL A 256 13.01 -11.78 19.46
CA VAL A 256 13.38 -10.52 18.81
C VAL A 256 14.68 -10.02 19.43
N VAL A 257 15.72 -9.89 18.61
CA VAL A 257 17.03 -9.40 19.04
C VAL A 257 17.25 -8.00 18.49
N GLU A 258 17.41 -7.02 19.37
CA GLU A 258 17.73 -5.64 19.01
C GLU A 258 19.16 -5.31 19.44
N THR A 259 19.91 -4.67 18.54
CA THR A 259 21.26 -4.19 18.86
C THR A 259 21.54 -2.87 18.19
N GLN A 260 22.25 -2.00 18.90
CA GLN A 260 22.76 -0.74 18.38
C GLN A 260 24.28 -0.81 18.34
N LYS A 261 24.88 -0.38 17.22
CA LYS A 261 26.32 -0.31 17.04
C LYS A 261 26.72 1.06 16.55
N SER A 262 27.77 1.60 17.15
CA SER A 262 28.42 2.83 16.70
C SER A 262 29.76 2.47 16.08
N LEU A 263 30.02 2.98 14.88
CA LEU A 263 31.36 3.08 14.31
C LEU A 263 31.88 4.49 14.61
N VAL A 264 33.12 4.57 15.08
CA VAL A 264 33.89 5.79 15.30
C VAL A 264 35.21 5.62 14.54
#